data_AF-A0A2T4U358-F1
#
_entry.id   AF-A0A2T4U358-F1
#
_cell.length_a   1.000
_cell.length_b   1.000
_cell.length_c   1.000
_cell.angle_alpha   90.00
_cell.angle_beta   90.00
_cell.angle_gamma   90.00
#
_symmetry.space_group_name_H-M   'P 1'
#
loop_
_entity.id
_entity.type
_entity.pdbx_description
1 polymer ?
#
loop_
_entity_poly.entity_id
_entity_poly.type
_entity_poly.pdbx_seq_one_letter_code
_entity_poly.pdbx_strand_id
1 'polypeptide(L)'
;MLKWGFVIGCFIGLTAACSNEQLTAYEYEGSSAFWEAEMMVEELPAAEPISEQVELTLTYTDNYQRIEAVEVVADSRWEHQYASTTEIEELDSSEIQMSFDSGGQYGFVMMYDAGYALDVEVKWEEEGETFQENLTLEPVDSYNNTGLLKNFYHEKGEIL
;
A
#
# COMPACT_ATOMS: atom_id res chain seq x y z
N MET A 1 -6.53 -63.84 28.84
CA MET A 1 -5.80 -62.61 28.47
C MET A 1 -6.78 -61.67 27.81
N LEU A 2 -7.10 -60.55 28.47
CA LEU A 2 -8.04 -59.54 27.98
C LEU A 2 -7.55 -58.13 28.38
N LYS A 3 -7.55 -57.26 27.36
CA LYS A 3 -7.81 -55.80 27.32
C LYS A 3 -6.79 -54.76 27.83
N TRP A 4 -6.17 -54.11 26.83
CA TRP A 4 -6.18 -52.68 26.48
C TRP A 4 -6.11 -51.60 27.57
N GLY A 5 -5.12 -50.70 27.40
CA GLY A 5 -5.05 -49.39 28.06
C GLY A 5 -3.91 -48.55 27.49
N PHE A 6 -4.13 -47.95 26.32
CA PHE A 6 -3.31 -46.92 25.69
C PHE A 6 -3.52 -45.60 26.47
N VAL A 7 -2.46 -44.94 26.93
CA VAL A 7 -2.50 -43.52 27.31
C VAL A 7 -1.35 -42.82 26.60
N ILE A 8 -1.67 -42.25 25.43
CA ILE A 8 -0.87 -41.22 24.77
C ILE A 8 -1.03 -39.96 25.61
N GLY A 9 -0.03 -39.69 26.45
CA GLY A 9 0.12 -38.40 27.11
C GLY A 9 0.72 -37.40 26.12
N CYS A 10 -0.13 -36.78 25.32
CA CYS A 10 0.21 -35.63 24.51
C CYS A 10 0.34 -34.42 25.46
N PHE A 11 1.56 -34.12 25.92
CA PHE A 11 1.84 -32.86 26.62
C PHE A 11 2.04 -31.76 25.57
N ILE A 12 0.92 -31.17 25.17
CA ILE A 12 0.86 -29.86 24.52
C ILE A 12 1.13 -28.84 25.62
N GLY A 13 2.24 -28.13 25.53
CA GLY A 13 2.67 -27.22 26.58
C GLY A 13 3.73 -26.26 26.09
N LEU A 14 3.28 -25.28 25.30
CA LEU A 14 3.62 -23.86 25.37
C LEU A 14 3.17 -23.24 24.05
N THR A 15 1.92 -22.78 24.05
CA THR A 15 1.38 -21.83 23.08
C THR A 15 2.29 -20.61 23.09
N ALA A 16 3.20 -20.53 22.13
CA ALA A 16 3.71 -19.25 21.67
C ALA A 16 2.47 -18.48 21.18
N ALA A 17 1.88 -17.68 22.06
CA ALA A 17 1.06 -16.57 21.63
C ALA A 17 2.03 -15.56 20.99
N CYS A 18 2.45 -15.87 19.76
CA CYS A 18 2.80 -14.81 18.82
C CYS A 18 1.50 -14.04 18.61
N SER A 19 1.35 -12.92 19.30
CA SER A 19 0.40 -11.89 18.88
C SER A 19 0.87 -11.43 17.49
N ASN A 20 0.43 -12.14 16.46
CA ASN A 20 0.47 -11.61 15.11
C ASN A 20 -0.59 -10.51 15.08
N GLU A 21 -0.20 -9.29 15.44
CA GLU A 21 -0.88 -8.12 14.90
C GLU A 21 -0.78 -8.26 13.38
N GLN A 22 -1.91 -8.56 12.76
CA GLN A 22 -1.97 -8.86 11.35
C GLN A 22 -1.92 -7.52 10.62
N LEU A 23 -0.76 -7.21 10.04
CA LEU A 23 -0.58 -6.05 9.18
C LEU A 23 -1.47 -6.24 7.95
N THR A 24 -2.33 -5.26 7.66
CA THR A 24 -3.17 -5.27 6.46
C THR A 24 -2.46 -4.44 5.39
N ALA A 25 -2.25 -5.03 4.22
CA ALA A 25 -1.68 -4.34 3.08
C ALA A 25 -2.74 -4.16 1.98
N TYR A 26 -2.71 -3.00 1.35
CA TYR A 26 -3.59 -2.58 0.27
C TYR A 26 -2.73 -2.22 -0.94
N GLU A 27 -3.20 -2.57 -2.13
CA GLU A 27 -2.43 -2.48 -3.36
C GLU A 27 -3.18 -1.66 -4.41
N TYR A 28 -2.44 -0.80 -5.10
CA TYR A 28 -2.93 -0.05 -6.25
C TYR A 28 -1.98 -0.21 -7.43
N GLU A 29 -2.54 -0.24 -8.62
CA GLU A 29 -1.78 -0.36 -9.87
C GLU A 29 -2.25 0.69 -10.88
N GLY A 30 -1.31 1.21 -11.67
CA GLY A 30 -1.62 2.15 -12.73
C GLY A 30 -0.50 2.21 -13.78
N SER A 31 -0.82 2.75 -14.95
CA SER A 31 0.16 2.94 -16.02
C SER A 31 -0.16 4.17 -16.86
N SER A 32 0.86 4.79 -17.44
CA SER A 32 0.76 5.85 -18.45
C SER A 32 1.45 5.41 -19.76
N ALA A 33 1.89 6.35 -20.59
CA ALA A 33 2.63 6.03 -21.80
C ALA A 33 4.08 5.60 -21.50
N PHE A 34 4.66 6.16 -20.44
CA PHE A 34 6.08 5.97 -20.11
C PHE A 34 6.33 5.31 -18.76
N TRP A 35 5.32 5.19 -17.90
CA TRP A 35 5.48 4.69 -16.55
C TRP A 35 4.46 3.61 -16.20
N GLU A 36 4.91 2.57 -15.52
CA GLU A 36 4.09 1.64 -14.74
C GLU A 36 4.28 1.95 -13.25
N ALA A 37 3.21 1.85 -12.47
CA ALA A 37 3.20 2.17 -11.05
C ALA A 37 2.51 1.07 -10.24
N GLU A 38 3.16 0.64 -9.17
CA GLU A 38 2.61 -0.23 -8.14
C GLU A 38 2.74 0.48 -6.79
N MET A 39 1.65 0.67 -6.08
CA MET A 39 1.65 1.29 -4.75
C MET A 39 1.12 0.31 -3.71
N MET A 40 1.89 0.12 -2.65
CA MET A 40 1.54 -0.69 -1.50
C MET A 40 1.37 0.19 -0.27
N VAL A 41 0.23 0.04 0.40
CA VAL A 41 -0.12 0.78 1.62
C VAL A 41 -0.28 -0.23 2.74
N GLU A 42 0.56 -0.16 3.76
CA GLU A 42 0.50 -1.03 4.93
C GLU A 42 -0.09 -0.28 6.13
N GLU A 43 -1.16 -0.81 6.71
CA GLU A 43 -1.73 -0.33 7.96
C GLU A 43 -0.85 -0.78 9.14
N LEU A 44 -0.41 0.19 9.95
CA LEU A 44 0.41 -0.06 11.13
C LEU A 44 -0.47 0.00 12.40
N PRO A 45 -0.80 -1.15 13.03
CA PRO A 45 -1.75 -1.24 14.14
C PRO A 45 -1.21 -0.74 15.49
N ALA A 46 0.10 -0.49 15.60
CA ALA A 46 0.76 -0.19 16.87
C ALA A 46 0.90 1.31 17.21
N ALA A 47 0.36 2.21 16.38
CA ALA A 47 0.37 3.65 16.64
C ALA A 47 -1.05 4.14 16.99
N GLU A 48 -1.19 4.86 18.11
CA GLU A 48 -2.28 5.83 18.27
C GLU A 48 -1.68 7.23 18.04
N PRO A 49 -2.09 7.96 16.99
CA PRO A 49 -3.12 7.62 15.99
C PRO A 49 -2.69 6.52 15.00
N ILE A 50 -3.67 5.82 14.42
CA ILE A 50 -3.47 4.82 13.36
C ILE A 50 -2.66 5.47 12.24
N SER A 51 -1.60 4.79 11.80
CA SER A 51 -0.67 5.27 10.77
C SER A 51 -0.57 4.27 9.62
N GLU A 52 -0.20 4.73 8.44
CA GLU A 52 0.08 3.88 7.27
C GLU A 52 1.52 4.07 6.78
N GLN A 53 2.12 3.02 6.22
CA GLN A 53 3.37 3.08 5.46
C GLN A 53 3.04 2.93 3.98
N VAL A 54 3.49 3.86 3.15
CA VAL A 54 3.22 3.82 1.71
C VAL A 54 4.53 3.63 0.96
N GLU A 55 4.57 2.63 0.10
CA GLU A 55 5.65 2.38 -0.84
C GLU A 55 5.10 2.44 -2.26
N LEU A 56 5.79 3.18 -3.13
CA LEU A 56 5.49 3.29 -4.55
C LEU A 56 6.69 2.82 -5.35
N THR A 57 6.44 1.90 -6.27
CA THR A 57 7.38 1.45 -7.28
C THR A 57 6.97 2.04 -8.62
N LEU A 58 7.89 2.75 -9.28
CA LEU A 58 7.71 3.27 -10.63
C LEU A 58 8.70 2.59 -11.58
N THR A 59 8.20 2.13 -12.72
CA THR A 59 9.01 1.52 -13.78
C THR A 59 8.87 2.30 -15.08
N TYR A 60 9.97 2.83 -15.61
CA TYR A 60 10.03 3.49 -16.91
C TYR A 60 9.97 2.45 -18.03
N THR A 61 8.98 2.55 -18.92
CA THR A 61 8.65 1.49 -19.88
C THR A 61 9.16 1.71 -21.31
N ASP A 62 9.66 2.91 -21.64
CA ASP A 62 10.27 3.17 -22.95
C ASP A 62 11.75 2.74 -22.98
N ASN A 63 12.41 2.96 -24.12
CA ASN A 63 13.83 2.74 -24.28
C ASN A 63 14.59 3.59 -23.25
N TYR A 64 15.05 2.91 -22.21
CA TYR A 64 15.74 3.52 -21.09
C TYR A 64 16.90 4.41 -21.56
N GLN A 65 16.72 5.71 -21.37
CA GLN A 65 17.78 6.71 -21.40
C GLN A 65 18.01 7.20 -19.97
N ARG A 66 19.16 7.81 -19.72
CA ARG A 66 19.49 8.34 -18.39
C ARG A 66 18.49 9.44 -18.03
N ILE A 67 17.69 9.21 -16.99
CA ILE A 67 16.78 10.22 -16.43
C ILE A 67 17.55 11.00 -15.36
N GLU A 68 17.59 12.32 -15.51
CA GLU A 68 18.38 13.24 -14.69
C GLU A 68 17.66 13.59 -13.39
N ALA A 69 16.33 13.68 -13.39
CA ALA A 69 15.57 13.94 -12.19
C ALA A 69 14.20 13.26 -12.28
N VAL A 70 13.66 12.78 -11.17
CA VAL A 70 12.25 12.39 -11.05
C VAL A 70 11.64 12.99 -9.80
N GLU A 71 10.53 13.71 -9.97
CA GLU A 71 9.67 14.22 -8.90
C GLU A 71 8.32 13.49 -8.99
N VAL A 72 7.88 12.91 -7.88
CA VAL A 72 6.59 12.22 -7.80
C VAL A 72 5.70 12.85 -6.76
N VAL A 73 4.43 13.06 -7.09
CA VAL A 73 3.39 13.54 -6.18
C VAL A 73 2.20 12.59 -6.20
N ALA A 74 1.96 11.87 -5.10
CA ALA A 74 0.74 11.08 -4.91
C ALA A 74 -0.29 11.88 -4.09
N ASP A 75 -1.55 11.98 -4.54
CA ASP A 75 -2.66 12.69 -3.84
C ASP A 75 -3.84 11.75 -3.54
N SER A 76 -4.23 11.65 -2.27
CA SER A 76 -5.36 10.84 -1.81
C SER A 76 -6.72 11.55 -1.87
N ARG A 77 -6.84 12.79 -2.38
CA ARG A 77 -8.08 13.57 -2.62
C ARG A 77 -9.04 13.80 -1.42
N TRP A 78 -8.99 13.00 -0.36
CA TRP A 78 -9.96 12.97 0.75
C TRP A 78 -9.78 14.16 1.70
N GLU A 79 -8.61 14.79 1.75
CA GLU A 79 -8.43 16.08 2.46
C GLU A 79 -7.60 17.16 1.72
N HIS A 80 -7.35 17.05 0.41
CA HIS A 80 -6.57 18.03 -0.39
C HIS A 80 -5.20 18.42 0.23
N GLN A 81 -4.67 17.62 1.16
CA GLN A 81 -3.52 17.97 2.00
C GLN A 81 -2.33 17.02 1.82
N TYR A 82 -2.44 16.02 0.95
CA TYR A 82 -1.55 14.86 1.01
C TYR A 82 -0.88 14.67 -0.34
N ALA A 83 -0.11 15.67 -0.74
CA ALA A 83 0.89 15.54 -1.78
C ALA A 83 2.19 15.12 -1.11
N SER A 84 2.62 13.88 -1.29
CA SER A 84 3.96 13.48 -0.87
C SER A 84 4.92 13.60 -2.05
N THR A 85 5.91 14.47 -1.91
CA THR A 85 6.91 14.75 -2.94
C THR A 85 8.21 14.06 -2.61
N THR A 86 8.78 13.33 -3.56
CA THR A 86 10.15 12.81 -3.45
C THR A 86 10.88 13.02 -4.77
N GLU A 87 12.14 13.44 -4.67
CA GLU A 87 13.01 13.80 -5.78
C GLU A 87 14.22 12.87 -5.83
N ILE A 88 14.61 12.43 -7.03
CA ILE A 88 15.78 11.58 -7.27
C ILE A 88 16.62 12.23 -8.37
N GLU A 89 17.86 12.61 -8.05
CA GLU A 89 18.78 13.38 -8.92
C GLU A 89 19.49 12.53 -9.99
N GLU A 90 19.26 11.22 -10.05
CA GLU A 90 19.71 10.36 -11.15
C GLU A 90 19.05 8.98 -11.05
N LEU A 91 18.51 8.49 -12.17
CA LEU A 91 18.12 7.09 -12.30
C LEU A 91 19.20 6.31 -13.01
N ASP A 92 19.71 5.31 -12.30
CA ASP A 92 20.67 4.31 -12.80
C ASP A 92 19.98 3.01 -13.27
N SER A 93 18.66 2.91 -13.06
CA SER A 93 17.83 1.77 -13.46
C SER A 93 16.48 2.26 -14.00
N SER A 94 15.74 1.40 -14.71
CA SER A 94 14.38 1.73 -15.14
C SER A 94 13.37 1.73 -13.98
N GLU A 95 13.74 1.23 -12.82
CA GLU A 95 12.87 1.08 -11.64
C GLU A 95 13.28 2.05 -10.53
N ILE A 96 12.29 2.63 -9.88
CA ILE A 96 12.40 3.49 -8.70
C ILE A 96 11.51 2.91 -7.62
N GLN A 97 12.04 2.75 -6.40
CA GLN A 97 11.23 2.49 -5.22
C GLN A 97 11.29 3.70 -4.28
N MET A 98 10.13 4.16 -3.83
CA MET A 98 9.95 5.37 -3.04
C MET A 98 9.07 5.06 -1.84
N SER A 99 9.45 5.55 -0.66
CA SER A 99 8.61 5.45 0.54
C SER A 99 8.09 6.83 0.90
N PHE A 100 6.79 6.94 1.13
CA PHE A 100 6.18 8.17 1.61
C PHE A 100 5.90 8.06 3.11
N ASP A 101 6.33 9.06 3.87
CA ASP A 101 5.89 9.22 5.25
C ASP A 101 4.47 9.80 5.23
N SER A 102 3.49 9.02 5.69
CA SER A 102 2.10 9.48 5.83
C SER A 102 1.92 10.46 6.99
N GLY A 103 2.95 10.71 7.80
CA GLY A 103 2.88 11.63 8.94
C GLY A 103 1.94 11.16 10.05
N GLY A 104 1.70 9.85 10.16
CA GLY A 104 0.78 9.26 11.13
C GLY A 104 -0.70 9.41 10.73
N GLN A 105 -0.98 9.33 9.43
CA GLN A 105 -2.31 9.52 8.86
C GLN A 105 -2.82 8.24 8.18
N TYR A 106 -4.10 8.22 7.80
CA TYR A 106 -4.83 7.03 7.34
C TYR A 106 -5.57 7.29 6.02
N GLY A 107 -5.04 8.20 5.18
CA GLY A 107 -5.72 8.74 4.01
C GLY A 107 -5.76 7.75 2.84
N PHE A 108 -4.68 7.00 2.64
CA PHE A 108 -4.57 6.06 1.54
C PHE A 108 -5.38 4.77 1.80
N VAL A 109 -5.44 4.30 3.05
CA VAL A 109 -6.33 3.18 3.40
C VAL A 109 -7.81 3.54 3.21
N MET A 110 -8.23 4.75 3.62
CA MET A 110 -9.62 5.20 3.41
C MET A 110 -10.02 5.25 1.93
N MET A 111 -9.09 5.67 1.06
CA MET A 111 -9.33 5.67 -0.39
C MET A 111 -9.55 4.26 -0.92
N TYR A 112 -8.78 3.28 -0.43
CA TYR A 112 -8.91 1.88 -0.81
C TYR A 112 -10.26 1.32 -0.37
N ASP A 113 -10.61 1.49 0.90
CA ASP A 113 -11.87 1.00 1.49
C ASP A 113 -13.11 1.61 0.79
N ALA A 114 -12.98 2.85 0.31
CA ALA A 114 -14.02 3.52 -0.45
C ALA A 114 -14.02 3.18 -1.95
N GLY A 115 -13.03 2.41 -2.42
CA GLY A 115 -12.88 2.01 -3.82
C GLY A 115 -12.55 3.18 -4.75
N TYR A 116 -11.82 4.18 -4.27
CA TYR A 116 -11.38 5.31 -5.07
C TYR A 116 -9.98 5.09 -5.64
N ALA A 117 -9.80 5.51 -6.89
CA ALA A 117 -8.49 5.62 -7.51
C ALA A 117 -7.67 6.78 -6.91
N LEU A 118 -6.36 6.64 -6.94
CA LEU A 118 -5.37 7.65 -6.57
C LEU A 118 -4.81 8.32 -7.82
N ASP A 119 -4.49 9.61 -7.75
CA ASP A 119 -3.71 10.27 -8.80
C ASP A 119 -2.24 10.36 -8.37
N VAL A 120 -1.34 10.02 -9.28
CA VAL A 120 0.10 10.17 -9.12
C VAL A 120 0.65 11.01 -10.27
N GLU A 121 1.18 12.18 -9.98
CA GLU A 121 1.90 13.02 -10.92
C GLU A 121 3.38 12.62 -10.92
N VAL A 122 3.95 12.34 -12.09
CA VAL A 122 5.36 12.05 -12.28
C VAL A 122 5.94 13.10 -13.23
N LYS A 123 6.93 13.85 -12.75
CA LYS A 123 7.74 14.76 -13.56
C LYS A 123 9.15 14.21 -13.67
N TRP A 124 9.74 14.29 -14.85
CA TRP A 124 11.12 13.85 -15.03
C TRP A 124 11.89 14.73 -16.00
N GLU A 125 13.22 14.72 -15.87
CA GLU A 125 14.13 15.42 -16.77
C GLU A 125 14.93 14.41 -17.60
N GLU A 126 14.93 14.59 -18.92
CA GLU A 126 15.67 13.78 -19.89
C GLU A 126 16.30 14.71 -20.94
N GLU A 127 17.61 14.60 -21.17
CA GLU A 127 18.37 15.44 -22.12
C GLU A 127 18.18 16.98 -21.93
N GLY A 128 17.92 17.42 -20.71
CA GLY A 128 17.65 18.82 -20.39
C GLY A 128 16.25 19.32 -20.76
N GLU A 129 15.33 18.42 -21.11
CA GLU A 129 13.90 18.70 -21.27
C GLU A 129 13.10 18.10 -20.10
N THR A 130 12.10 18.85 -19.60
CA THR A 130 11.20 18.40 -18.53
C THR A 130 9.91 17.84 -19.11
N PHE A 131 9.53 16.66 -18.64
CA PHE A 131 8.30 15.97 -19.01
C PHE A 131 7.41 15.77 -17.78
N GLN A 132 6.11 15.56 -18.01
CA GLN A 132 5.13 15.34 -16.95
C GLN A 132 4.02 14.42 -17.44
N GLU A 133 3.67 13.45 -16.59
CA GLU A 133 2.49 12.60 -16.76
C GLU A 133 1.69 12.45 -15.46
N ASN A 134 0.41 12.11 -15.61
CA ASN A 134 -0.45 11.74 -14.49
C ASN A 134 -0.87 10.28 -14.68
N LEU A 135 -0.66 9.47 -13.64
CA LEU A 135 -1.13 8.10 -13.54
C LEU A 135 -2.36 8.09 -12.64
N THR A 136 -3.35 7.28 -13.04
CA THR A 136 -4.47 6.93 -12.17
C THR A 136 -4.24 5.51 -11.68
N LEU A 137 -4.06 5.37 -10.37
CA LEU A 137 -3.79 4.10 -9.70
C LEU A 137 -5.11 3.57 -9.16
N GLU A 138 -5.56 2.45 -9.71
CA GLU A 138 -6.80 1.79 -9.32
C GLU A 138 -6.52 0.77 -8.22
N PRO A 139 -7.42 0.59 -7.24
CA PRO A 139 -7.27 -0.45 -6.24
C PRO A 139 -7.27 -1.83 -6.93
N VAL A 140 -6.26 -2.63 -6.62
CA VAL A 140 -6.20 -4.01 -7.10
C VAL A 140 -7.12 -4.83 -6.21
N ASP A 141 -8.16 -5.41 -6.79
CA ASP A 141 -8.98 -6.42 -6.11
C ASP A 141 -8.09 -7.60 -5.75
N SER A 142 -7.49 -7.57 -4.56
CA SER A 142 -6.82 -8.71 -3.97
C SER A 142 -7.89 -9.77 -3.69
N TYR A 143 -8.13 -10.63 -4.68
CA TYR A 143 -8.96 -11.83 -4.57
C TYR A 143 -8.29 -12.84 -3.62
N ASN A 144 -8.14 -12.48 -2.34
CA ASN A 144 -7.93 -13.35 -1.17
C ASN A 144 -7.82 -12.58 0.15
N ASN A 145 -8.75 -11.67 0.44
CA ASN A 145 -9.05 -11.30 1.83
C ASN A 145 -10.53 -11.50 2.18
N THR A 146 -11.13 -12.62 1.71
CA THR A 146 -12.46 -13.11 2.11
C THR A 146 -12.48 -13.65 3.54
N GLY A 147 -11.85 -12.96 4.49
CA GLY A 147 -11.85 -13.27 5.91
C GLY A 147 -12.69 -12.31 6.75
N LEU A 148 -12.62 -10.99 6.53
CA LEU A 148 -12.95 -10.06 7.63
C LEU A 148 -13.65 -8.72 7.31
N LEU A 149 -14.23 -8.51 6.11
CA LEU A 149 -14.97 -7.26 5.82
C LEU A 149 -16.49 -7.42 5.70
N LYS A 150 -17.11 -8.31 6.48
CA LYS A 150 -18.59 -8.35 6.62
C LYS A 150 -19.16 -7.81 7.93
N ASN A 151 -18.34 -7.39 8.89
CA ASN A 151 -18.84 -7.06 10.23
C ASN A 151 -18.62 -5.61 10.73
N PHE A 152 -18.07 -4.69 9.94
CA PHE A 152 -17.81 -3.32 10.42
C PHE A 152 -18.77 -2.22 9.92
N TYR A 153 -19.87 -2.59 9.25
CA TYR A 153 -21.00 -1.68 9.01
C TYR A 153 -22.32 -2.27 9.49
N HIS A 154 -22.49 -2.42 10.81
CA HIS A 154 -23.82 -2.40 11.44
C HIS A 154 -23.80 -2.16 12.96
N GLU A 155 -23.15 -1.11 13.48
CA GLU A 155 -23.41 -0.76 14.89
C GLU A 155 -23.13 0.70 15.29
N LYS A 156 -23.57 1.68 14.49
CA LYS A 156 -23.92 3.02 15.02
C LYS A 156 -25.07 3.62 14.22
N GLY A 157 -26.29 3.25 14.59
CA GLY A 157 -27.49 3.78 13.95
C GLY A 157 -28.79 3.36 14.63
N GLU A 158 -28.84 3.27 15.95
CA GLU A 158 -30.14 3.22 16.64
C GLU A 158 -30.61 4.66 16.95
N ILE A 159 -31.69 5.07 16.28
CA ILE A 159 -32.76 5.90 16.86
C ILE A 159 -34.11 5.35 16.39
N LEU A 160 -34.60 4.33 17.11
CA LEU A 160 -35.96 4.12 17.68
C LEU A 160 -36.23 2.63 17.93
#